data_AF-A0AAW8G4B9-F1
#
_entry.id   AF-A0AAW8G4B9-F1
#
_cell.length_a   1.000
_cell.length_b   1.000
_cell.length_c   1.000
_cell.angle_alpha   90.00
_cell.angle_beta   90.00
_cell.angle_gamma   90.00
#
_symmetry.space_group_name_H-M   'P 1'
#
loop_
_entity.id
_entity.type
_entity.pdbx_description
1 polymer ?
#
loop_
_entity_poly.entity_id
_entity_poly.type
_entity_poly.pdbx_seq_one_letter_code
_entity_poly.pdbx_strand_id
1 'polypeptide(L)'
;MKSLFTFMLIGLVQVISAQEQEYAYSNGVFNFEDNKTQKVFTEWARVRQSPDVRAQVSDSLQTNQQVLVLQKGTSALQLGERAAYWYKVSYQKDGVVKEGYIWGGNLAIGYRNKDGYDFLFGISKTIDKADKKFNQVYKQNIATVKAMQGNHLVSEVTFDTGSAESLSYATFTIESNHKLKEVLFTLKASVSGEACGIPGYDQYILFKDQKLIALPQLMNVGDADVYYHDEKFIFPNDKGGVPNAFILKMDEMERDDQDREKKKKSLKTYVWDGNTYTLK
;
A
#
# COMPACT_ATOMS: atom_id res chain seq x y z
N MET A 1 65.96 -15.48 -34.72
CA MET A 1 65.96 -14.63 -33.51
C MET A 1 65.15 -13.38 -33.83
N LYS A 2 63.89 -13.35 -33.41
CA LYS A 2 63.32 -12.40 -32.43
C LYS A 2 63.36 -10.93 -32.87
N SER A 3 62.37 -10.51 -33.67
CA SER A 3 61.59 -9.28 -33.42
C SER A 3 60.61 -9.08 -34.57
N LEU A 4 59.30 -9.17 -34.29
CA LEU A 4 58.19 -8.52 -35.00
C LEU A 4 56.90 -9.26 -34.61
N PHE A 5 56.55 -9.18 -33.32
CA PHE A 5 55.23 -9.57 -32.81
C PHE A 5 54.96 -8.74 -31.55
N THR A 6 54.90 -7.43 -31.73
CA THR A 6 54.43 -6.50 -30.69
C THR A 6 53.66 -5.41 -31.42
N PHE A 7 52.49 -5.05 -30.90
CA PHE A 7 51.50 -4.10 -31.43
C PHE A 7 50.40 -4.67 -32.33
N MET A 8 49.64 -5.64 -31.83
CA MET A 8 48.21 -5.69 -32.14
C MET A 8 47.43 -6.43 -31.04
N LEU A 9 47.50 -5.92 -29.81
CA LEU A 9 46.66 -6.41 -28.71
C LEU A 9 46.35 -5.31 -27.67
N ILE A 10 45.98 -4.11 -28.14
CA ILE A 10 45.42 -3.05 -27.30
C ILE A 10 44.22 -2.48 -28.08
N GLY A 11 43.11 -3.19 -27.99
CA GLY A 11 41.87 -2.81 -28.71
C GLY A 11 40.72 -3.77 -28.45
N LEU A 12 40.85 -4.69 -27.49
CA LEU A 12 39.76 -5.52 -27.03
C LEU A 12 38.99 -4.77 -25.96
N VAL A 13 38.10 -3.91 -26.46
CA VAL A 13 36.73 -3.79 -25.99
C VAL A 13 36.58 -3.63 -24.47
N GLN A 14 36.69 -2.39 -24.00
CA GLN A 14 35.94 -1.98 -22.82
C GLN A 14 34.49 -1.76 -23.25
N VAL A 15 33.71 -2.85 -23.34
CA VAL A 15 32.26 -2.71 -23.13
C VAL A 15 32.12 -2.45 -21.64
N ILE A 16 32.25 -1.18 -21.25
CA ILE A 16 31.59 -0.74 -20.04
C ILE A 16 30.13 -0.85 -20.42
N SER A 17 29.49 -1.95 -20.03
CA SER A 17 28.04 -1.96 -19.88
C SER A 17 27.75 -0.87 -18.85
N ALA A 18 27.46 0.34 -19.32
CA ALA A 18 26.54 1.20 -18.62
C ALA A 18 25.23 0.41 -18.59
N GLN A 19 25.08 -0.47 -17.58
CA GLN A 19 23.74 -0.81 -17.14
C GLN A 19 23.16 0.53 -16.78
N GLU A 20 22.23 1.05 -17.61
CA GLU A 20 21.31 2.06 -17.16
C GLU A 20 20.74 1.49 -15.87
N GLN A 21 21.24 2.00 -14.75
CA GLN A 21 20.62 1.75 -13.47
C GLN A 21 19.30 2.48 -13.61
N GLU A 22 18.28 1.75 -14.06
CA GLU A 22 16.91 2.21 -14.11
C GLU A 22 16.65 2.76 -12.71
N TYR A 23 16.61 4.09 -12.60
CA TYR A 23 16.35 4.75 -11.35
C TYR A 23 14.89 4.48 -11.04
N ALA A 24 14.62 3.34 -10.41
CA ALA A 24 13.32 3.09 -9.86
C ALA A 24 13.07 4.22 -8.85
N TYR A 25 12.12 5.10 -9.15
CA TYR A 25 11.62 6.03 -8.17
C TYR A 25 10.83 5.21 -7.15
N SER A 26 11.04 5.47 -5.86
CA SER A 26 10.23 4.85 -4.83
C SER A 26 8.77 5.19 -5.04
N ASN A 27 7.86 4.23 -4.84
CA ASN A 27 6.45 4.56 -4.67
C ASN A 27 6.33 5.52 -3.48
N GLY A 28 5.50 6.55 -3.64
CA GLY A 28 5.42 7.63 -2.66
C GLY A 28 4.91 7.16 -1.29
N VAL A 29 4.11 6.09 -1.24
CA VAL A 29 3.64 5.45 0.00
C VAL A 29 4.76 4.88 0.88
N PHE A 30 5.97 4.68 0.35
CA PHE A 30 7.14 4.19 1.09
C PHE A 30 8.15 5.30 1.40
N ASN A 31 7.73 6.57 1.35
CA ASN A 31 8.51 7.70 1.83
C ASN A 31 8.27 7.92 3.33
N PHE A 32 9.29 7.64 4.13
CA PHE A 32 9.27 7.87 5.57
C PHE A 32 10.17 9.03 5.94
N GLU A 33 9.72 9.86 6.88
CA GLU A 33 10.47 11.01 7.36
C GLU A 33 11.57 10.61 8.34
N ASP A 34 12.72 11.27 8.24
CA ASP A 34 13.79 11.13 9.21
C ASP A 34 13.34 11.59 10.61
N ASN A 35 13.86 10.93 11.65
CA ASN A 35 13.53 11.15 13.05
C ASN A 35 12.06 10.88 13.41
N LYS A 36 11.34 10.10 12.61
CA LYS A 36 10.00 9.58 12.93
C LYS A 36 10.02 8.09 13.23
N THR A 37 9.12 7.67 14.11
CA THR A 37 8.92 6.26 14.43
C THR A 37 8.06 5.59 13.37
N GLN A 38 8.50 4.42 12.93
CA GLN A 38 7.75 3.55 12.04
C GLN A 38 7.63 2.15 12.64
N LYS A 39 6.74 1.33 12.09
CA LYS A 39 6.54 -0.04 12.54
C LYS A 39 6.82 -1.03 11.43
N VAL A 40 7.39 -2.18 11.79
CA VAL A 40 7.57 -3.31 10.88
C VAL A 40 6.20 -3.88 10.53
N PHE A 41 5.93 -4.01 9.24
CA PHE A 41 4.65 -4.51 8.73
C PHE A 41 4.70 -5.98 8.36
N THR A 42 5.80 -6.42 7.73
CA THR A 42 6.00 -7.83 7.41
C THR A 42 6.08 -8.68 8.68
N GLU A 43 5.82 -9.98 8.56
CA GLU A 43 5.93 -10.90 9.71
C GLU A 43 7.31 -10.82 10.36
N TRP A 44 8.34 -10.81 9.50
CA TRP A 44 9.72 -10.55 9.86
C TRP A 44 10.35 -9.59 8.86
N ALA A 45 11.18 -8.67 9.35
CA ALA A 45 12.02 -7.81 8.54
C ALA A 45 13.49 -8.03 8.88
N ARG A 46 14.30 -8.31 7.87
CA ARG A 46 15.75 -8.45 8.02
C ARG A 46 16.37 -7.06 8.15
N VAL A 47 17.20 -6.88 9.17
CA VAL A 47 18.08 -5.73 9.34
C VAL A 47 19.44 -6.10 8.79
N ARG A 48 20.01 -5.24 7.94
CA ARG A 48 21.26 -5.49 7.24
C ARG A 48 22.32 -4.48 7.62
N GLN A 49 23.58 -4.85 7.44
CA GLN A 49 24.71 -3.97 7.71
C GLN A 49 24.86 -2.84 6.68
N SER A 50 24.36 -3.03 5.46
CA SER A 50 24.35 -2.03 4.39
C SER A 50 23.05 -2.12 3.56
N PRO A 51 22.68 -1.07 2.80
CA PRO A 51 21.41 -0.97 2.06
C PRO A 51 21.42 -1.81 0.77
N ASP A 52 21.61 -3.13 0.89
CA ASP A 52 21.67 -4.05 -0.24
C ASP A 52 21.02 -5.41 0.13
N VAL A 53 20.27 -6.01 -0.79
CA VAL A 53 19.64 -7.33 -0.60
C VAL A 53 20.63 -8.48 -0.39
N ARG A 54 21.89 -8.31 -0.80
CA ARG A 54 23.00 -9.25 -0.65
C ARG A 54 23.85 -8.97 0.59
N ALA A 55 23.66 -7.83 1.27
CA ALA A 55 24.41 -7.49 2.46
C ALA A 55 24.15 -8.47 3.61
N GLN A 56 25.13 -8.63 4.50
CA GLN A 56 25.00 -9.47 5.69
C GLN A 56 23.79 -9.01 6.54
N VAL A 57 22.97 -9.99 6.92
CA VAL A 57 21.87 -9.78 7.88
C VAL A 57 22.48 -9.73 9.27
N SER A 58 22.32 -8.59 9.96
CA SER A 58 22.78 -8.39 11.33
C SER A 58 21.71 -8.71 12.37
N ASP A 59 20.43 -8.57 12.01
CA ASP A 59 19.33 -8.84 12.91
C ASP A 59 18.01 -9.12 12.15
N SER A 60 16.95 -9.44 12.89
CA SER A 60 15.58 -9.49 12.41
C SER A 60 14.59 -8.93 13.43
N LEU A 61 13.57 -8.25 12.92
CA LEU A 61 12.52 -7.60 13.68
C LEU A 61 11.17 -8.22 13.33
N GLN A 62 10.32 -8.43 14.33
CA GLN A 62 8.97 -8.96 14.12
C GLN A 62 8.01 -7.85 13.69
N THR A 63 6.87 -8.25 13.13
CA THR A 63 5.74 -7.36 12.91
C THR A 63 5.37 -6.54 14.16
N ASN A 64 4.86 -5.33 13.96
CA ASN A 64 4.54 -4.33 14.99
C ASN A 64 5.73 -3.79 15.81
N GLN A 65 6.94 -4.32 15.64
CA GLN A 65 8.12 -3.77 16.30
C GLN A 65 8.41 -2.35 15.78
N GLN A 66 8.62 -1.44 16.72
CA GLN A 66 8.91 -0.04 16.44
C GLN A 66 10.38 0.16 16.06
N VAL A 67 10.61 1.00 15.07
CA VAL A 67 11.93 1.49 14.66
C VAL A 67 11.89 3.01 14.58
N LEU A 68 13.03 3.67 14.81
CA LEU A 68 13.24 5.07 14.50
C LEU A 68 13.94 5.17 13.15
N VAL A 69 13.34 5.90 12.20
CA VAL A 69 13.98 6.20 10.92
C VAL A 69 15.07 7.24 11.15
N LEU A 70 16.32 6.88 10.90
CA LEU A 70 17.46 7.79 11.06
C LEU A 70 17.82 8.50 9.77
N GLN A 71 17.78 7.76 8.66
CA GLN A 71 18.22 8.27 7.37
C GLN A 71 17.58 7.49 6.23
N LYS A 72 17.05 8.21 5.26
CA LYS A 72 16.68 7.69 3.94
C LYS A 72 17.92 7.42 3.07
N GLY A 73 17.99 6.23 2.47
CA GLY A 73 19.01 5.86 1.50
C GLY A 73 18.84 6.54 0.14
N THR A 74 19.85 6.41 -0.72
CA THR A 74 19.89 7.10 -2.03
C THR A 74 19.37 6.26 -3.19
N SER A 75 19.33 4.93 -3.04
CA SER A 75 18.83 4.00 -4.07
C SER A 75 17.55 3.31 -3.61
N ALA A 76 16.57 3.24 -4.51
CA ALA A 76 15.40 2.41 -4.32
C ALA A 76 15.65 1.01 -4.86
N LEU A 77 15.06 0.02 -4.20
CA LEU A 77 14.96 -1.34 -4.68
C LEU A 77 13.51 -1.58 -5.08
N GLN A 78 13.30 -2.10 -6.28
CA GLN A 78 12.00 -2.56 -6.76
C GLN A 78 11.87 -4.08 -6.62
N LEU A 79 10.83 -4.52 -5.90
CA LEU A 79 10.42 -5.92 -5.77
C LEU A 79 8.94 -6.05 -6.14
N GLY A 80 8.67 -6.59 -7.33
CA GLY A 80 7.33 -6.57 -7.91
C GLY A 80 6.93 -5.14 -8.31
N GLU A 81 5.75 -4.71 -7.89
CA GLU A 81 5.25 -3.35 -8.10
C GLU A 81 5.63 -2.40 -6.94
N ARG A 82 6.46 -2.87 -5.99
CA ARG A 82 6.89 -2.09 -4.83
C ARG A 82 8.33 -1.62 -5.01
N ALA A 83 8.51 -0.35 -5.30
CA ALA A 83 9.78 0.36 -5.25
C ALA A 83 9.89 1.12 -3.94
N ALA A 84 10.91 0.83 -3.14
CA ALA A 84 11.15 1.52 -1.87
C ALA A 84 12.64 1.72 -1.60
N TYR A 85 12.98 2.82 -0.94
CA TYR A 85 14.32 3.06 -0.44
C TYR A 85 14.70 2.11 0.70
N TRP A 86 16.01 1.96 0.91
CA TRP A 86 16.52 1.48 2.18
C TRP A 86 16.53 2.61 3.20
N TYR A 87 16.23 2.29 4.45
CA TYR A 87 16.30 3.23 5.56
C TYR A 87 17.29 2.72 6.59
N LYS A 88 18.21 3.59 7.01
CA LYS A 88 18.96 3.38 8.24
C LYS A 88 18.00 3.59 9.40
N VAL A 89 17.92 2.62 10.30
CA VAL A 89 17.00 2.63 11.43
C VAL A 89 17.73 2.34 12.74
N SER A 90 17.21 2.91 13.83
CA SER A 90 17.55 2.53 15.19
C SER A 90 16.38 1.76 15.82
N TYR A 91 16.68 0.74 16.62
CA TYR A 91 15.66 -0.07 17.29
C TYR A 91 16.18 -0.64 18.60
N GLN A 92 15.26 -0.94 19.51
CA GLN A 92 15.54 -1.61 20.77
C GLN A 92 15.38 -3.12 20.60
N LYS A 93 16.37 -3.89 21.07
CA LYS A 93 16.29 -5.34 21.18
C LYS A 93 17.11 -5.82 22.38
N ASP A 94 16.50 -6.63 23.23
CA ASP A 94 17.14 -7.18 24.44
C ASP A 94 17.76 -6.10 25.35
N GLY A 95 17.11 -4.93 25.44
CA GLY A 95 17.56 -3.79 26.24
C GLY A 95 18.72 -2.98 25.62
N VAL A 96 19.13 -3.30 24.39
CA VAL A 96 20.21 -2.61 23.68
C VAL A 96 19.68 -1.90 22.45
N VAL A 97 20.13 -0.65 22.25
CA VAL A 97 19.92 0.09 21.02
C VAL A 97 20.84 -0.46 19.94
N LYS A 98 20.25 -0.88 18.82
CA LYS A 98 20.98 -1.33 17.64
C LYS A 98 20.60 -0.48 16.44
N GLU A 99 21.46 -0.52 15.43
CA GLU A 99 21.22 0.13 14.14
C GLU A 99 21.42 -0.84 12.98
N GLY A 100 20.84 -0.50 11.84
CA GLY A 100 21.10 -1.15 10.57
C GLY A 100 20.15 -0.66 9.49
N TYR A 101 20.10 -1.37 8.38
CA TYR A 101 19.31 -0.99 7.21
C TYR A 101 18.12 -1.94 7.01
N ILE A 102 16.95 -1.35 6.80
CA ILE A 102 15.72 -2.06 6.47
C ILE A 102 15.20 -1.54 5.13
N TRP A 103 14.70 -2.44 4.28
CA TRP A 103 14.02 -2.04 3.04
C TRP A 103 12.64 -1.46 3.38
N GLY A 104 12.33 -0.27 2.88
CA GLY A 104 11.11 0.48 3.22
C GLY A 104 9.82 -0.27 2.94
N GLY A 105 9.79 -1.15 1.94
CA GLY A 105 8.64 -2.01 1.65
C GLY A 105 8.31 -3.04 2.76
N ASN A 106 9.17 -3.21 3.76
CA ASN A 106 8.90 -4.02 4.96
C ASN A 106 8.26 -3.23 6.10
N LEU A 107 8.22 -1.90 6.00
CA LEU A 107 7.62 -1.02 6.99
C LEU A 107 6.14 -0.77 6.66
N ALA A 108 5.33 -0.48 7.67
CA ALA A 108 3.94 -0.10 7.46
C ALA A 108 3.90 1.22 6.66
N ILE A 109 2.97 1.37 5.74
CA ILE A 109 2.65 2.64 5.09
C ILE A 109 2.08 3.60 6.14
N GLY A 110 1.21 3.09 7.00
CA GLY A 110 0.63 3.85 8.11
C GLY A 110 0.30 2.96 9.28
N TYR A 111 0.27 3.52 10.48
CA TYR A 111 -0.22 2.83 11.66
C TYR A 111 -1.06 3.75 12.55
N ARG A 112 -1.98 3.16 13.31
CA ARG A 112 -2.80 3.84 14.31
C ARG A 112 -2.87 2.99 15.57
N ASN A 113 -2.94 3.63 16.73
CA ASN A 113 -3.15 2.93 18.00
C ASN A 113 -4.50 3.35 18.57
N LYS A 114 -5.30 2.38 19.02
CA LYS A 114 -6.58 2.64 19.68
C LYS A 114 -6.98 1.46 20.54
N ASP A 115 -7.44 1.77 21.76
CA ASP A 115 -8.04 0.80 22.70
C ASP A 115 -7.16 -0.44 22.97
N GLY A 116 -5.84 -0.25 23.04
CA GLY A 116 -4.86 -1.31 23.28
C GLY A 116 -4.46 -2.12 22.05
N TYR A 117 -4.94 -1.74 20.86
CA TYR A 117 -4.58 -2.35 19.60
C TYR A 117 -3.72 -1.41 18.75
N ASP A 118 -2.75 -2.00 18.05
CA ASP A 118 -2.04 -1.37 16.95
C ASP A 118 -2.63 -1.85 15.62
N PHE A 119 -3.01 -0.89 14.78
CA PHE A 119 -3.47 -1.15 13.43
C PHE A 119 -2.37 -0.79 12.45
N LEU A 120 -1.99 -1.73 11.59
CA LEU A 120 -0.91 -1.55 10.61
C LEU A 120 -1.47 -1.67 9.20
N PHE A 121 -1.17 -0.70 8.34
CA PHE A 121 -1.51 -0.72 6.92
C PHE A 121 -0.23 -0.80 6.09
N GLY A 122 -0.18 -1.70 5.09
CA GLY A 122 0.94 -1.83 4.17
C GLY A 122 0.62 -2.72 2.96
N ILE A 123 1.57 -2.84 2.02
CA ILE A 123 1.44 -3.71 0.83
C ILE A 123 2.10 -5.07 1.11
N SER A 124 1.29 -6.12 1.17
CA SER A 124 1.74 -7.48 1.51
C SER A 124 2.48 -8.15 0.36
N LYS A 125 1.96 -8.05 -0.86
CA LYS A 125 2.48 -8.74 -2.04
C LYS A 125 2.05 -8.08 -3.34
N THR A 126 2.76 -8.42 -4.40
CA THR A 126 2.35 -8.22 -5.79
C THR A 126 1.94 -9.59 -6.35
N ILE A 127 0.83 -9.66 -7.07
CA ILE A 127 0.33 -10.85 -7.75
C ILE A 127 0.18 -10.59 -9.25
N ASP A 128 0.23 -11.65 -10.04
CA ASP A 128 -0.15 -11.63 -11.44
C ASP A 128 -1.65 -11.90 -11.58
N LYS A 129 -2.35 -11.05 -12.35
CA LYS A 129 -3.78 -11.18 -12.63
C LYS A 129 -4.01 -11.30 -14.12
N ALA A 130 -4.77 -12.32 -14.50
CA ALA A 130 -5.16 -12.56 -15.88
C ALA A 130 -6.39 -11.74 -16.25
N ASP A 131 -6.25 -10.90 -17.26
CA ASP A 131 -7.36 -10.31 -18.00
C ASP A 131 -7.81 -11.27 -19.10
N LYS A 132 -8.96 -11.92 -18.90
CA LYS A 132 -9.52 -12.85 -19.89
C LYS A 132 -10.08 -12.14 -21.13
N LYS A 133 -10.44 -10.87 -21.02
CA LYS A 133 -11.02 -10.08 -22.12
C LYS A 133 -9.93 -9.68 -23.12
N PHE A 134 -8.75 -9.33 -22.62
CA PHE A 134 -7.61 -8.92 -23.45
C PHE A 134 -6.53 -10.00 -23.60
N ASN A 135 -6.68 -11.14 -22.94
CA ASN A 135 -5.70 -12.23 -22.89
C ASN A 135 -4.31 -11.75 -22.45
N GLN A 136 -4.28 -10.92 -21.40
CA GLN A 136 -3.06 -10.31 -20.86
C GLN A 136 -2.91 -10.65 -19.38
N VAL A 137 -1.67 -10.62 -18.89
CA VAL A 137 -1.36 -10.72 -17.47
C VAL A 137 -0.80 -9.38 -17.04
N TYR A 138 -1.39 -8.80 -16.00
CA TYR A 138 -0.91 -7.56 -15.39
C TYR A 138 -0.62 -7.76 -13.91
N LYS A 139 0.28 -6.94 -13.37
CA LYS A 139 0.65 -6.99 -11.96
C LYS A 139 -0.31 -6.17 -11.12
N GLN A 140 -0.56 -6.67 -9.92
CA GLN A 140 -1.49 -6.05 -8.97
C GLN A 140 -0.95 -6.14 -7.54
N ASN A 141 -1.03 -5.03 -6.83
CA ASN A 141 -0.66 -4.93 -5.43
C ASN A 141 -1.83 -5.32 -4.53
N ILE A 142 -1.51 -6.06 -3.46
CA ILE A 142 -2.45 -6.45 -2.43
C ILE A 142 -2.03 -5.81 -1.11
N ALA A 143 -2.83 -4.87 -0.65
CA ALA A 143 -2.73 -4.28 0.67
C ALA A 143 -3.22 -5.24 1.77
N THR A 144 -2.76 -4.99 2.99
CA THR A 144 -3.29 -5.63 4.19
C THR A 144 -3.39 -4.60 5.31
N VAL A 145 -4.49 -4.68 6.06
CA VAL A 145 -4.63 -4.02 7.35
C VAL A 145 -4.65 -5.09 8.43
N LYS A 146 -3.77 -4.94 9.42
CA LYS A 146 -3.60 -5.86 10.55
C LYS A 146 -4.03 -5.18 11.84
N ALA A 147 -4.75 -5.89 12.69
CA ALA A 147 -4.96 -5.54 14.09
C ALA A 147 -4.02 -6.38 14.94
N MET A 148 -3.20 -5.71 15.76
CA MET A 148 -2.17 -6.31 16.58
C MET A 148 -2.42 -5.98 18.04
N GLN A 149 -2.19 -6.94 18.93
CA GLN A 149 -2.13 -6.71 20.37
C GLN A 149 -0.74 -7.15 20.85
N GLY A 150 0.12 -6.19 21.19
CA GLY A 150 1.55 -6.46 21.27
C GLY A 150 2.07 -7.00 19.93
N ASN A 151 2.79 -8.11 19.94
CA ASN A 151 3.26 -8.76 18.71
C ASN A 151 2.29 -9.85 18.19
N HIS A 152 1.11 -10.02 18.79
CA HIS A 152 0.14 -11.02 18.37
C HIS A 152 -0.81 -10.45 17.31
N LEU A 153 -0.93 -11.14 16.17
CA LEU A 153 -1.90 -10.81 15.13
C LEU A 153 -3.29 -11.27 15.57
N VAL A 154 -4.20 -10.32 15.70
CA VAL A 154 -5.57 -10.55 16.19
C VAL A 154 -6.53 -10.78 15.03
N SER A 155 -6.41 -9.94 13.99
CA SER A 155 -7.22 -10.03 12.77
C SER A 155 -6.50 -9.32 11.63
N GLU A 156 -6.78 -9.72 10.40
CA GLU A 156 -6.33 -9.01 9.21
C GLU A 156 -7.38 -9.06 8.09
N VAL A 157 -7.33 -8.07 7.21
CA VAL A 157 -8.09 -8.05 5.95
C VAL A 157 -7.17 -7.61 4.82
N THR A 158 -7.41 -8.12 3.62
CA THR A 158 -6.65 -7.76 2.41
C THR A 158 -7.55 -7.10 1.38
N PHE A 159 -6.96 -6.23 0.57
CA PHE A 159 -7.66 -5.55 -0.52
C PHE A 159 -6.70 -5.19 -1.64
N ASP A 160 -7.27 -4.94 -2.81
CA ASP A 160 -6.56 -4.59 -4.04
C ASP A 160 -6.16 -3.11 -4.04
N THR A 161 -4.96 -2.79 -4.51
CA THR A 161 -4.50 -1.39 -4.63
C THR A 161 -4.09 -1.00 -6.04
N GLY A 162 -4.45 -1.79 -7.05
CA GLY A 162 -4.02 -1.54 -8.43
C GLY A 162 -2.52 -1.82 -8.66
N SER A 163 -1.93 -1.14 -9.64
CA SER A 163 -0.50 -1.26 -10.00
C SER A 163 0.39 -0.38 -9.10
N ALA A 164 1.68 -0.27 -9.43
CA ALA A 164 2.61 0.66 -8.81
C ALA A 164 2.18 2.14 -8.91
N GLU A 165 1.43 2.50 -9.96
CA GLU A 165 1.01 3.89 -10.23
C GLU A 165 -0.01 4.39 -9.20
N SER A 166 -0.79 3.49 -8.62
CA SER A 166 -1.74 3.81 -7.54
C SER A 166 -1.06 3.97 -6.18
N LEU A 167 0.26 3.77 -6.08
CA LEU A 167 1.03 3.84 -4.83
C LEU A 167 1.81 5.16 -4.67
N SER A 168 1.34 6.25 -5.25
CA SER A 168 1.95 7.57 -5.02
C SER A 168 1.61 8.12 -3.64
N TYR A 169 0.34 8.02 -3.23
CA TYR A 169 -0.13 8.55 -1.97
C TYR A 169 -0.95 7.51 -1.20
N ALA A 170 -0.95 7.61 0.13
CA ALA A 170 -1.77 6.79 0.98
C ALA A 170 -2.24 7.53 2.23
N THR A 171 -3.42 7.15 2.72
CA THR A 171 -3.91 7.58 4.03
C THR A 171 -4.34 6.38 4.86
N PHE A 172 -4.27 6.56 6.17
CA PHE A 172 -4.82 5.59 7.11
C PHE A 172 -5.43 6.32 8.30
N THR A 173 -6.73 6.21 8.51
CA THR A 173 -7.43 6.96 9.55
C THR A 173 -8.34 6.04 10.38
N ILE A 174 -8.64 6.51 11.59
CA ILE A 174 -9.71 5.95 12.41
C ILE A 174 -10.87 6.93 12.34
N GLU A 175 -12.03 6.40 12.01
CA GLU A 175 -13.31 7.11 11.95
C GLU A 175 -14.25 6.62 13.05
N SER A 176 -15.44 7.22 13.14
CA SER A 176 -16.47 6.77 14.08
C SER A 176 -16.97 5.35 13.76
N ASN A 177 -17.88 4.82 14.58
CA ASN A 177 -18.59 3.58 14.26
C ASN A 177 -19.73 3.76 13.24
N HIS A 178 -19.92 4.98 12.74
CA HIS A 178 -20.92 5.30 11.73
C HIS A 178 -22.35 4.95 12.13
N LYS A 179 -22.62 4.84 13.45
CA LYS A 179 -23.89 4.35 14.02
C LYS A 179 -24.32 2.97 13.48
N LEU A 180 -23.36 2.15 13.03
CA LEU A 180 -23.61 0.75 12.72
C LEU A 180 -23.67 -0.05 14.02
N LYS A 181 -24.67 -0.94 14.13
CA LYS A 181 -24.92 -1.75 15.32
C LYS A 181 -23.66 -2.52 15.73
N GLU A 182 -23.27 -2.37 16.99
CA GLU A 182 -22.17 -3.10 17.64
C GLU A 182 -20.77 -2.91 17.00
N VAL A 183 -20.60 -1.93 16.09
CA VAL A 183 -19.29 -1.53 15.60
C VAL A 183 -18.63 -0.59 16.61
N LEU A 184 -17.35 -0.82 16.91
CA LEU A 184 -16.59 0.05 17.83
C LEU A 184 -16.11 1.31 17.11
N PHE A 185 -15.52 1.13 15.93
CA PHE A 185 -15.06 2.20 15.04
C PHE A 185 -14.75 1.62 13.65
N THR A 186 -14.43 2.51 12.71
CA THR A 186 -14.05 2.15 11.35
C THR A 186 -12.64 2.61 11.06
N LEU A 187 -11.84 1.77 10.42
CA LEU A 187 -10.57 2.16 9.81
C LEU A 187 -10.83 2.49 8.35
N LYS A 188 -10.19 3.53 7.83
CA LYS A 188 -10.16 3.83 6.41
C LYS A 188 -8.72 3.81 5.92
N ALA A 189 -8.41 2.90 5.01
CA ALA A 189 -7.13 2.83 4.32
C ALA A 189 -7.33 3.21 2.86
N SER A 190 -6.53 4.16 2.37
CA SER A 190 -6.64 4.65 1.01
C SER A 190 -5.29 4.64 0.31
N VAL A 191 -5.30 4.39 -1.00
CA VAL A 191 -4.17 4.65 -1.90
C VAL A 191 -4.64 5.42 -3.13
N SER A 192 -3.77 6.22 -3.72
CA SER A 192 -4.05 6.90 -4.99
C SER A 192 -2.77 7.22 -5.77
N GLY A 193 -2.91 7.34 -7.09
CA GLY A 193 -1.90 7.92 -7.96
C GLY A 193 -1.96 9.44 -8.00
N GLU A 194 -0.98 10.05 -8.66
CA GLU A 194 -0.88 11.52 -8.84
C GLU A 194 -1.35 12.00 -10.22
N ALA A 195 -1.66 11.07 -11.14
CA ALA A 195 -2.01 11.38 -12.53
C ALA A 195 -3.49 11.10 -12.84
N CYS A 196 -4.02 11.83 -13.84
CA CYS A 196 -5.33 11.57 -14.43
C CYS A 196 -5.42 10.12 -14.92
N GLY A 197 -6.62 9.53 -14.80
CA GLY A 197 -6.88 8.17 -15.22
C GLY A 197 -6.32 7.08 -14.29
N ILE A 198 -5.53 7.44 -13.26
CA ILE A 198 -5.06 6.46 -12.27
C ILE A 198 -6.11 6.28 -11.16
N PRO A 199 -6.60 5.05 -10.92
CA PRO A 199 -7.58 4.81 -9.88
C PRO A 199 -6.97 4.94 -8.49
N GLY A 200 -7.71 5.60 -7.62
CA GLY A 200 -7.59 5.53 -6.17
C GLY A 200 -8.55 4.50 -5.59
N TYR A 201 -8.15 3.92 -4.46
CA TYR A 201 -8.92 2.88 -3.78
C TYR A 201 -9.09 3.24 -2.31
N ASP A 202 -10.34 3.20 -1.83
CA ASP A 202 -10.67 3.34 -0.41
C ASP A 202 -11.18 2.00 0.12
N GLN A 203 -10.57 1.53 1.20
CA GLN A 203 -11.02 0.37 1.95
C GLN A 203 -11.50 0.79 3.34
N TYR A 204 -12.81 0.73 3.55
CA TYR A 204 -13.44 0.86 4.87
C TYR A 204 -13.44 -0.50 5.56
N ILE A 205 -13.06 -0.51 6.84
CA ILE A 205 -12.90 -1.74 7.63
C ILE A 205 -13.52 -1.51 9.00
N LEU A 206 -14.58 -2.24 9.30
CA LEU A 206 -15.21 -2.19 10.62
C LEU A 206 -14.35 -2.96 11.63
N PHE A 207 -14.18 -2.41 12.83
CA PHE A 207 -13.58 -3.12 13.95
C PHE A 207 -14.66 -3.40 15.02
N LYS A 208 -14.83 -4.68 15.34
CA LYS A 208 -15.82 -5.19 16.30
C LYS A 208 -15.32 -6.51 16.88
N ASP A 209 -15.47 -6.72 18.18
CA ASP A 209 -15.15 -8.01 18.83
C ASP A 209 -13.78 -8.58 18.41
N GLN A 210 -12.79 -7.69 18.33
CA GLN A 210 -11.42 -7.99 17.91
C GLN A 210 -11.27 -8.46 16.45
N LYS A 211 -12.31 -8.33 15.62
CA LYS A 211 -12.34 -8.70 14.21
C LYS A 211 -12.35 -7.47 13.32
N LEU A 212 -11.61 -7.58 12.22
CA LEU A 212 -11.67 -6.65 11.10
C LEU A 212 -12.63 -7.19 10.06
N ILE A 213 -13.57 -6.36 9.61
CA ILE A 213 -14.56 -6.71 8.60
C ILE A 213 -14.47 -5.67 7.47
N ALA A 214 -13.89 -6.08 6.35
CA ALA A 214 -13.80 -5.23 5.17
C ALA A 214 -15.20 -5.02 4.56
N LEU A 215 -15.54 -3.76 4.29
CA LEU A 215 -16.69 -3.41 3.45
C LEU A 215 -16.31 -3.57 1.97
N PRO A 216 -17.28 -3.50 1.03
CA PRO A 216 -16.94 -3.40 -0.39
C PRO A 216 -15.93 -2.27 -0.62
N GLN A 217 -14.88 -2.57 -1.38
CA GLN A 217 -13.91 -1.56 -1.74
C GLN A 217 -14.55 -0.50 -2.65
N LEU A 218 -14.12 0.74 -2.49
CA LEU A 218 -14.47 1.83 -3.39
C LEU A 218 -13.33 2.10 -4.36
N MET A 219 -13.67 2.39 -5.61
CA MET A 219 -12.75 2.88 -6.62
C MET A 219 -13.15 4.29 -7.04
N ASN A 220 -12.16 5.18 -7.15
CA ASN A 220 -12.37 6.55 -7.62
C ASN A 220 -11.33 6.88 -8.70
N VAL A 221 -11.76 7.36 -9.85
CA VAL A 221 -10.87 7.76 -10.94
C VAL A 221 -11.48 8.94 -11.69
N GLY A 222 -10.63 9.87 -12.11
CA GLY A 222 -11.02 10.99 -12.95
C GLY A 222 -10.00 11.21 -14.06
N ASP A 223 -10.49 11.56 -15.24
CA ASP A 223 -9.71 11.97 -16.38
C ASP A 223 -10.26 13.30 -16.91
N ALA A 224 -9.78 14.37 -16.29
CA ALA A 224 -10.18 15.75 -16.56
C ALA A 224 -11.72 15.89 -16.71
N ASP A 225 -12.17 16.53 -17.79
CA ASP A 225 -13.59 16.71 -18.10
C ASP A 225 -14.15 15.60 -19.01
N VAL A 226 -13.37 14.56 -19.29
CA VAL A 226 -13.74 13.48 -20.23
C VAL A 226 -14.45 12.34 -19.50
N TYR A 227 -13.90 11.93 -18.35
CA TYR A 227 -14.43 10.78 -17.60
C TYR A 227 -14.27 10.96 -16.09
N TYR A 228 -15.26 10.51 -15.32
CA TYR A 228 -15.04 10.20 -13.92
C TYR A 228 -15.87 9.00 -13.47
N HIS A 229 -15.37 8.35 -12.43
CA HIS A 229 -16.04 7.32 -11.65
C HIS A 229 -15.82 7.65 -10.18
N ASP A 230 -16.89 7.94 -9.46
CA ASP A 230 -16.90 8.27 -8.03
C ASP A 230 -17.73 7.24 -7.27
N GLU A 231 -17.11 6.57 -6.31
CA GLU A 231 -17.77 5.67 -5.37
C GLU A 231 -17.59 6.17 -3.94
N LYS A 232 -18.70 6.20 -3.20
CA LYS A 232 -18.72 6.55 -1.78
C LYS A 232 -19.75 5.76 -1.00
N PHE A 233 -19.52 5.64 0.30
CA PHE A 233 -20.54 5.18 1.23
C PHE A 233 -21.39 6.33 1.76
N ILE A 234 -22.68 6.03 1.97
CA ILE A 234 -23.58 6.80 2.82
C ILE A 234 -23.88 5.92 4.02
N PHE A 235 -23.35 6.31 5.17
CA PHE A 235 -23.52 5.64 6.44
C PHE A 235 -24.78 6.11 7.19
N PRO A 236 -25.23 5.38 8.24
CA PRO A 236 -26.42 5.76 9.01
C PRO A 236 -26.39 7.16 9.64
N ASN A 237 -25.21 7.69 9.94
CA ASN A 237 -25.01 9.05 10.46
C ASN A 237 -24.89 10.12 9.37
N ASP A 238 -24.84 9.75 8.10
CA ASP A 238 -24.79 10.68 6.98
C ASP A 238 -26.18 11.13 6.53
N LYS A 239 -26.22 12.23 5.77
CA LYS A 239 -27.47 12.69 5.14
C LYS A 239 -27.98 11.64 4.15
N GLY A 240 -29.18 11.12 4.39
CA GLY A 240 -29.78 10.04 3.59
C GLY A 240 -29.37 8.64 4.04
N GLY A 241 -28.66 8.52 5.17
CA GLY A 241 -28.35 7.25 5.81
C GLY A 241 -29.58 6.49 6.28
N VAL A 242 -29.47 5.17 6.35
CA VAL A 242 -30.51 4.27 6.83
C VAL A 242 -29.97 3.51 8.05
N PRO A 243 -30.72 3.38 9.15
CA PRO A 243 -30.29 2.61 10.31
C PRO A 243 -29.88 1.17 9.93
N ASN A 244 -28.77 0.71 10.50
CA ASN A 244 -28.24 -0.65 10.28
C ASN A 244 -28.02 -0.99 8.80
N ALA A 245 -27.66 -0.01 7.99
CA ALA A 245 -27.27 -0.22 6.61
C ALA A 245 -26.23 0.82 6.18
N PHE A 246 -25.44 0.47 5.18
CA PHE A 246 -24.62 1.45 4.46
C PHE A 246 -24.94 1.34 2.97
N ILE A 247 -24.93 2.48 2.28
CA ILE A 247 -25.32 2.54 0.87
C ILE A 247 -24.07 2.87 0.07
N LEU A 248 -23.68 1.99 -0.84
CA LEU A 248 -22.70 2.30 -1.86
C LEU A 248 -23.38 3.14 -2.95
N LYS A 249 -22.93 4.37 -3.10
CA LYS A 249 -23.33 5.26 -4.18
C LYS A 249 -22.21 5.33 -5.20
N MET A 250 -22.56 5.11 -6.46
CA MET A 250 -21.69 5.34 -7.60
C MET A 250 -22.29 6.44 -8.48
N ASP A 251 -21.48 7.41 -8.85
CA ASP A 251 -21.74 8.40 -9.87
C ASP A 251 -20.64 8.30 -10.94
N GLU A 252 -21.01 8.18 -12.21
CA GLU A 252 -20.09 8.08 -13.35
C GLU A 252 -20.55 9.01 -14.47
N MET A 253 -19.58 9.60 -15.17
CA MET A 253 -19.81 10.41 -16.35
C MET A 253 -18.75 10.15 -17.40
N GLU A 254 -19.16 10.14 -18.66
CA GLU A 254 -18.30 10.06 -19.83
C GLU A 254 -18.79 11.04 -20.89
N ARG A 255 -17.89 11.75 -21.57
CA ARG A 255 -18.21 12.51 -22.78
C ARG A 255 -17.99 11.66 -24.02
N ASP A 256 -18.95 11.70 -24.94
CA ASP A 256 -18.78 11.07 -26.26
C ASP A 256 -18.07 11.97 -27.27
N ASP A 257 -17.80 11.44 -28.47
CA ASP A 257 -17.11 12.14 -29.56
C ASP A 257 -17.81 13.44 -30.03
N GLN A 258 -19.07 13.65 -29.62
CA GLN A 258 -19.86 14.85 -29.92
C GLN A 258 -19.97 15.80 -28.72
N ASP A 259 -19.11 15.62 -27.71
CA ASP A 259 -19.08 16.39 -26.46
C ASP A 259 -20.34 16.27 -25.61
N ARG A 260 -21.11 15.17 -25.76
CA ARG A 260 -22.33 14.94 -24.98
C ARG A 260 -22.03 14.11 -23.75
N GLU A 261 -22.55 14.55 -22.60
CA GLU A 261 -22.41 13.84 -21.33
C GLU A 261 -23.34 12.63 -21.24
N LYS A 262 -22.77 11.47 -20.93
CA LYS A 262 -23.49 10.27 -20.50
C LYS A 262 -23.25 10.05 -19.02
N LYS A 263 -24.32 10.12 -18.23
CA LYS A 263 -24.26 9.94 -16.78
C LYS A 263 -24.87 8.62 -16.36
N LYS A 264 -24.20 7.92 -15.46
CA LYS A 264 -24.68 6.70 -14.83
C LYS A 264 -24.63 6.87 -13.32
N LYS A 265 -25.68 6.41 -12.64
CA LYS A 265 -25.77 6.42 -11.19
C LYS A 265 -26.24 5.08 -10.70
N SER A 266 -25.70 4.61 -9.58
CA SER A 266 -26.22 3.43 -8.91
C SER A 266 -26.19 3.57 -7.40
N LEU A 267 -27.14 2.90 -6.74
CA LEU A 267 -27.21 2.77 -5.30
C LEU A 267 -27.33 1.29 -4.98
N LYS A 268 -26.44 0.79 -4.13
CA LYS A 268 -26.49 -0.57 -3.58
C LYS A 268 -26.57 -0.48 -2.07
N THR A 269 -27.66 -0.99 -1.50
CA THR A 269 -27.88 -0.95 -0.05
C THR A 269 -27.41 -2.26 0.56
N TYR A 270 -26.47 -2.18 1.49
CA TYR A 270 -26.02 -3.31 2.27
C TYR A 270 -26.62 -3.23 3.66
N VAL A 271 -27.42 -4.23 4.01
CA VAL A 271 -28.04 -4.34 5.34
C VAL A 271 -27.05 -5.00 6.28
N TRP A 272 -26.81 -4.38 7.43
CA TRP A 272 -25.92 -4.83 8.49
C TRP A 272 -26.71 -5.42 9.65
N ASP A 273 -26.44 -6.68 10.02
CA ASP A 273 -27.17 -7.37 11.10
C ASP A 273 -26.54 -7.22 12.51
N GLY A 274 -25.31 -6.68 12.56
CA GLY A 274 -24.46 -6.63 13.76
C GLY A 274 -23.17 -7.45 13.63
N ASN A 275 -23.11 -8.38 12.68
CA ASN A 275 -21.98 -9.28 12.46
C ASN A 275 -21.57 -9.36 10.98
N THR A 276 -22.53 -9.35 10.07
CA THR A 276 -22.30 -9.45 8.63
C THR A 276 -23.20 -8.47 7.86
N TYR A 277 -22.93 -8.31 6.57
CA TYR A 277 -23.79 -7.55 5.68
C TYR A 277 -24.24 -8.36 4.46
N THR A 278 -25.44 -8.05 3.98
CA THR A 278 -25.99 -8.62 2.75
C THR A 278 -26.48 -7.52 1.81
N LEU A 279 -26.21 -7.66 0.52
CA LEU A 279 -26.79 -6.79 -0.50
C LEU A 279 -28.30 -7.05 -0.59
N LYS A 280 -29.09 -5.97 -0.52
CA LYS A 280 -30.54 -6.00 -0.70
C LYS A 280 -30.94 -5.93 -2.17
#